data_AF-K2EWI1-F1
#
_entry.id   AF-K2EWI1-F1
#
_cell.length_a   1.000
_cell.length_b   1.000
_cell.length_c   1.000
_cell.angle_alpha   90.00
_cell.angle_beta   90.00
_cell.angle_gamma   90.00
#
_symmetry.space_group_name_H-M   'P 1'
#
loop_
_entity.id
_entity.type
_entity.pdbx_description
1 polymer ?
#
loop_
_entity_poly.entity_id
_entity_poly.type
_entity_poly.pdbx_seq_one_letter_code
_entity_poly.pdbx_strand_id
1 'polypeptide(L)'
;MVLKLNPILTYIEGDASSKGKVLPGAKVELLLSSSTKPYYETVADSQGHFKIPSDNIPFMPYKLRYSLGGMVTSVTTSKFVTDNSANIKSKKTNLFYPQYSNPKINDSIKKSIVAYNKELNSSQNDSNVENSGNQGASGNIQSGPKTSQSTSKSLIFIGIVLVIAVLLIGVGALGVYLIKKKQDSSMT
;
A
#
# COMPACT_ATOMS: atom_id res chain seq x y z
N MET A 1 -20.66 -16.89 -7.95
CA MET A 1 -19.26 -16.50 -7.63
C MET A 1 -19.32 -15.28 -6.72
N VAL A 2 -18.70 -15.33 -5.53
CA VAL A 2 -18.69 -14.18 -4.61
C VAL A 2 -17.32 -13.51 -4.68
N LEU A 3 -17.29 -12.21 -4.98
CA LEU A 3 -16.07 -11.42 -5.02
C LEU A 3 -15.57 -11.16 -3.59
N LYS A 4 -14.36 -11.60 -3.27
CA LYS A 4 -13.74 -11.38 -1.95
C LYS A 4 -12.74 -10.23 -2.02
N LEU A 5 -13.15 -9.06 -1.55
CA LEU A 5 -12.30 -7.88 -1.47
C LEU A 5 -11.54 -7.84 -0.14
N ASN A 6 -10.29 -7.36 -0.19
CA ASN A 6 -9.50 -7.10 1.00
C ASN A 6 -9.60 -5.60 1.33
N PRO A 7 -9.99 -5.21 2.56
CA PRO A 7 -10.12 -3.81 2.92
C PRO A 7 -8.77 -3.10 2.88
N ILE A 8 -8.76 -1.83 2.46
CA ILE A 8 -7.61 -0.95 2.63
C ILE A 8 -7.77 -0.27 3.98
N LEU A 9 -6.97 -0.69 4.96
CA LEU A 9 -6.99 -0.10 6.30
C LEU A 9 -6.23 1.24 6.25
N THR A 10 -6.66 2.22 7.05
CA THR A 10 -5.98 3.53 7.17
C THR A 10 -5.06 3.57 8.37
N TYR A 11 -5.21 2.63 9.30
CA TYR A 11 -4.35 2.41 10.45
C TYR A 11 -4.28 0.92 10.76
N ILE A 12 -3.12 0.43 11.20
CA ILE A 12 -2.94 -0.97 11.56
C ILE A 12 -2.42 -1.03 13.00
N GLU A 13 -3.17 -1.70 13.86
CA GLU A 13 -2.77 -2.05 15.22
C GLU A 13 -3.31 -3.43 15.56
N GLY A 14 -2.43 -4.33 15.99
CA GLY A 14 -2.79 -5.71 16.29
C GLY A 14 -1.56 -6.58 16.48
N ASP A 15 -1.78 -7.89 16.52
CA ASP A 15 -0.76 -8.88 16.81
C ASP A 15 -0.31 -9.56 15.52
N ALA A 16 1.00 -9.75 15.39
CA ALA A 16 1.58 -10.58 14.35
C ALA A 16 1.30 -12.04 14.71
N SER A 17 0.50 -12.72 13.92
CA SER A 17 0.14 -14.11 14.18
C SER A 17 0.20 -14.99 12.93
N SER A 18 0.53 -16.26 13.16
CA SER A 18 0.49 -17.30 12.13
C SER A 18 -0.14 -18.56 12.70
N LYS A 19 -1.14 -19.10 11.99
CA LYS A 19 -1.86 -20.33 12.39
C LYS A 19 -2.38 -20.27 13.84
N GLY A 20 -2.87 -19.09 14.27
CA GLY A 20 -3.41 -18.87 15.61
C GLY A 20 -2.37 -18.67 16.71
N LYS A 21 -1.07 -18.67 16.39
CA LYS A 21 0.01 -18.36 17.34
C LYS A 21 0.52 -16.95 17.11
N VAL A 22 0.61 -16.17 18.18
CA VAL A 22 1.25 -14.85 18.17
C VAL A 22 2.77 -15.02 18.03
N LEU A 23 3.41 -14.08 17.35
CA LEU A 23 4.83 -14.09 17.00
C LEU A 23 5.56 -12.90 17.65
N PRO A 24 5.97 -13.00 18.92
CA PRO A 24 6.81 -12.01 19.58
C PRO A 24 8.10 -11.71 18.82
N GLY A 25 8.48 -10.44 18.70
CA GLY A 25 9.71 -10.04 18.01
C GLY A 25 9.70 -10.25 16.50
N ALA A 26 8.56 -10.61 15.89
CA ALA A 26 8.49 -10.82 14.45
C ALA A 26 8.78 -9.54 13.67
N LYS A 27 9.55 -9.64 12.60
CA LYS A 27 9.64 -8.60 11.58
C LYS A 27 8.28 -8.53 10.88
N VAL A 28 7.69 -7.34 10.83
CA VAL A 28 6.42 -7.07 10.15
C VAL A 28 6.67 -6.16 8.96
N GLU A 29 6.33 -6.64 7.78
CA GLU A 29 6.55 -5.92 6.53
C GLU A 29 5.21 -5.67 5.86
N LEU A 30 4.97 -4.43 5.43
CA LEU A 30 3.85 -4.07 4.58
C LEU A 30 4.32 -4.10 3.13
N LEU A 31 3.70 -4.94 2.30
CA LEU A 31 4.06 -5.10 0.89
C LEU A 31 2.87 -4.73 0.00
N LEU A 32 3.11 -3.93 -1.04
CA LEU A 32 2.15 -3.77 -2.11
C LEU A 32 1.84 -5.13 -2.73
N SER A 33 0.57 -5.39 -3.08
CA SER A 33 0.16 -6.67 -3.65
C SER A 33 0.90 -7.02 -4.95
N SER A 34 1.38 -6.01 -5.68
CA SER A 34 2.17 -6.12 -6.90
C SER A 34 3.69 -6.23 -6.68
N SER A 35 4.17 -6.19 -5.44
CA SER A 35 5.60 -6.09 -5.12
C SER A 35 6.03 -7.14 -4.08
N THR A 36 7.29 -7.57 -4.18
CA THR A 36 7.99 -8.33 -3.15
C THR A 36 8.86 -7.45 -2.25
N LYS A 37 9.11 -6.20 -2.67
CA LYS A 37 9.81 -5.17 -1.90
C LYS A 37 8.86 -4.58 -0.85
N PRO A 38 9.29 -4.49 0.42
CA PRO A 38 8.50 -3.85 1.46
C PRO A 38 8.35 -2.36 1.19
N TYR A 39 7.13 -1.88 1.35
CA TYR A 39 6.78 -0.46 1.39
C TYR A 39 7.14 0.16 2.73
N TYR A 40 6.87 -0.60 3.80
CA TYR A 40 7.19 -0.22 5.17
C TYR A 40 7.57 -1.46 6.00
N GLU A 41 8.38 -1.27 7.03
CA GLU A 41 8.80 -2.32 7.95
C GLU A 41 8.72 -1.85 9.39
N THR A 42 8.36 -2.77 10.29
CA THR A 42 8.40 -2.59 11.74
C THR A 42 8.69 -3.93 12.42
N VAL A 43 8.77 -3.94 13.73
CA VAL A 43 8.99 -5.15 14.54
C VAL A 43 7.90 -5.24 15.60
N ALA A 44 7.34 -6.42 15.77
CA ALA A 44 6.39 -6.70 16.83
C ALA A 44 7.12 -6.73 18.19
N ASP A 45 6.45 -6.25 19.23
CA ASP A 45 7.02 -6.20 20.57
C ASP A 45 7.15 -7.59 21.23
N SER A 46 7.53 -7.61 22.51
CA SER A 46 7.68 -8.85 23.29
C SER A 46 6.38 -9.64 23.46
N GLN A 47 5.22 -9.03 23.22
CA GLN A 47 3.91 -9.67 23.22
C GLN A 47 3.44 -9.99 21.79
N GLY A 48 4.23 -9.69 20.78
CA GLY A 48 3.88 -9.85 19.35
C GLY A 48 2.93 -8.78 18.82
N HIS A 49 2.74 -7.69 19.57
CA HIS A 49 1.91 -6.58 19.17
C HIS A 49 2.69 -5.56 18.32
N PHE A 50 2.05 -4.97 17.33
CA PHE A 50 2.66 -3.95 16.48
C PHE A 50 1.65 -2.90 16.02
N LYS A 51 2.19 -1.77 15.54
CA LYS A 51 1.43 -0.65 14.99
C LYS A 51 2.09 -0.15 13.70
N ILE A 52 1.28 0.26 12.73
CA ILE A 52 1.70 0.96 11.52
C ILE A 52 0.85 2.23 11.41
N PRO A 53 1.44 3.41 11.65
CA PRO A 53 0.76 4.69 11.49
C PRO A 53 0.28 4.94 10.06
N SER A 54 -0.72 5.80 9.91
CA SER A 54 -1.33 6.14 8.62
C SER A 54 -0.35 6.69 7.58
N ASP A 55 0.69 7.41 8.01
CA ASP A 55 1.77 7.92 7.14
C ASP A 55 2.47 6.82 6.34
N ASN A 56 2.45 5.60 6.87
CA ASN A 56 3.21 4.45 6.37
C ASN A 56 2.33 3.41 5.67
N ILE A 57 1.07 3.76 5.39
CA ILE A 57 0.12 2.86 4.75
C ILE A 57 -0.22 3.38 3.34
N PRO A 58 0.01 2.58 2.29
CA PRO A 58 -0.30 3.00 0.94
C PRO A 58 -1.82 2.96 0.68
N PHE A 59 -2.30 3.87 -0.17
CA PHE A 59 -3.70 3.96 -0.60
C PHE A 59 -4.09 2.91 -1.67
N MET A 60 -3.28 1.86 -1.82
CA MET A 60 -3.42 0.81 -2.84
C MET A 60 -3.32 -0.57 -2.19
N PRO A 61 -3.84 -1.64 -2.82
CA PRO A 61 -3.90 -2.95 -2.19
C PRO A 61 -2.54 -3.47 -1.70
N TYR A 62 -2.51 -3.92 -0.46
CA TYR A 62 -1.31 -4.45 0.20
C TYR A 62 -1.62 -5.71 1.02
N LYS A 63 -0.54 -6.35 1.47
CA LYS A 63 -0.55 -7.47 2.41
C LYS A 63 0.52 -7.26 3.48
N LEU A 64 0.39 -7.99 4.57
CA LEU A 64 1.42 -8.04 5.61
C LEU A 64 2.22 -9.33 5.46
N ARG A 65 3.53 -9.25 5.70
CA ARG A 65 4.42 -10.40 5.80
C ARG A 65 5.07 -10.40 7.18
N TYR A 66 4.99 -11.54 7.87
CA TYR A 66 5.64 -11.74 9.16
C TYR A 66 6.80 -12.70 8.99
N SER A 67 7.94 -12.36 9.59
CA SER A 67 9.14 -13.19 9.57
C SER A 67 9.73 -13.34 10.97
N LEU A 68 10.00 -14.57 11.40
CA LEU A 68 10.62 -14.87 12.71
C LEU A 68 11.36 -16.21 12.64
N GLY A 69 12.66 -16.23 12.95
CA GLY A 69 13.44 -17.48 13.07
C GLY A 69 13.38 -18.39 11.84
N GLY A 70 13.40 -17.82 10.62
CA GLY A 70 13.28 -18.57 9.36
C GLY A 70 11.85 -18.88 8.92
N MET A 71 10.84 -18.69 9.79
CA MET A 71 9.44 -18.74 9.42
C MET A 71 9.07 -17.46 8.65
N VAL A 72 8.38 -17.60 7.51
CA VAL A 72 7.81 -16.49 6.76
C VAL A 72 6.35 -16.79 6.45
N THR A 73 5.45 -15.85 6.74
CA THR A 73 4.03 -15.98 6.43
C THR A 73 3.49 -14.67 5.85
N SER A 74 2.60 -14.75 4.85
CA SER A 74 1.90 -13.58 4.30
C SER A 74 0.42 -13.65 4.65
N VAL A 75 -0.14 -12.53 5.08
CA VAL A 75 -1.56 -12.40 5.44
C VAL A 75 -2.18 -11.23 4.69
N THR A 76 -3.39 -11.43 4.17
CA THR A 76 -4.19 -10.33 3.60
C THR A 76 -4.76 -9.46 4.72
N THR A 77 -5.17 -8.24 4.41
CA THR A 77 -5.82 -7.35 5.40
C THR A 77 -7.11 -7.95 5.95
N SER A 78 -7.91 -8.64 5.15
CA SER A 78 -9.10 -9.37 5.64
C SER A 78 -8.75 -10.43 6.66
N LYS A 79 -7.68 -11.20 6.41
CA LYS A 79 -7.20 -12.20 7.36
C LYS A 79 -6.66 -11.55 8.63
N PHE A 80 -5.87 -10.48 8.50
CA PHE A 80 -5.39 -9.71 9.64
C PHE A 80 -6.54 -9.22 10.53
N VAL A 81 -7.59 -8.64 9.95
CA VAL A 81 -8.78 -8.16 10.69
C VAL A 81 -9.49 -9.31 11.40
N THR A 82 -9.59 -10.47 10.74
CA THR A 82 -10.24 -11.66 11.32
C THR A 82 -9.43 -12.18 12.51
N ASP A 83 -8.12 -12.38 12.31
CA ASP A 83 -7.20 -12.89 13.32
C ASP A 83 -7.11 -11.95 14.54
N ASN A 84 -7.29 -10.64 14.33
CA ASN A 84 -7.22 -9.62 15.38
C ASN A 84 -8.58 -9.14 15.91
N SER A 85 -9.68 -9.76 15.48
CA SER A 85 -11.04 -9.27 15.78
C SER A 85 -11.33 -9.11 17.28
N ALA A 86 -10.80 -9.99 18.14
CA ALA A 86 -10.95 -9.89 19.59
C ALA A 86 -10.18 -8.69 20.17
N ASN A 87 -8.94 -8.46 19.71
CA ASN A 87 -8.12 -7.32 20.13
C ASN A 87 -8.72 -5.99 19.68
N ILE A 88 -9.20 -5.92 18.44
CA ILE A 88 -9.83 -4.73 17.87
C ILE A 88 -11.07 -4.36 18.69
N LYS A 89 -11.92 -5.34 19.05
CA LYS A 89 -13.12 -5.12 19.87
C LYS A 89 -12.78 -4.67 21.29
N SER A 90 -11.86 -5.36 21.97
CA SER A 90 -11.50 -5.06 23.36
C SER A 90 -10.83 -3.70 23.53
N LYS A 91 -9.90 -3.34 22.63
CA LYS A 91 -9.19 -2.05 22.65
C LYS A 91 -9.96 -0.90 21.99
N LYS A 92 -11.15 -1.18 21.44
CA LYS A 92 -11.97 -0.22 20.66
C LYS A 92 -11.16 0.45 19.53
N THR A 93 -10.24 -0.29 18.93
CA THR A 93 -9.38 0.20 17.87
C THR A 93 -10.19 0.36 16.58
N ASN A 94 -10.13 1.54 15.96
CA ASN A 94 -10.71 1.74 14.63
C ASN A 94 -9.61 1.74 13.57
N LEU A 95 -9.52 0.65 12.80
CA LEU A 95 -8.52 0.48 11.73
C LEU A 95 -8.82 1.33 10.47
N PHE A 96 -10.01 1.94 10.41
CA PHE A 96 -10.43 2.82 9.32
C PHE A 96 -10.40 4.30 9.70
N TYR A 97 -10.06 4.61 10.97
CA TYR A 97 -9.79 5.98 11.39
C TYR A 97 -8.27 6.23 11.34
N PRO A 98 -7.81 7.26 10.61
CA PRO A 98 -6.39 7.49 10.47
C PRO A 98 -5.75 7.90 11.81
N GLN A 99 -4.57 7.35 12.08
CA GLN A 99 -3.72 7.65 13.22
C GLN A 99 -2.30 7.88 12.70
N TYR A 100 -1.96 9.15 12.57
CA TYR A 100 -0.66 9.61 12.08
C TYR A 100 0.39 9.54 13.18
N SER A 101 1.66 9.40 12.78
CA SER A 101 2.79 9.38 13.71
C SER A 101 2.94 10.72 14.42
N ASN A 102 2.56 11.81 13.74
CA ASN A 102 2.57 13.16 14.28
C ASN A 102 1.27 13.45 15.05
N PRO A 103 1.32 13.62 16.39
CA PRO A 103 0.13 13.85 17.20
C PRO A 103 -0.63 15.13 16.82
N LYS A 104 0.07 16.18 16.35
CA LYS A 104 -0.56 17.43 15.93
C LYS A 104 -1.52 17.25 14.74
N ILE A 105 -1.21 16.31 13.84
CA ILE A 105 -2.09 15.96 12.72
C ILE A 105 -3.35 15.30 13.25
N ASN A 106 -3.21 14.36 14.19
CA ASN A 106 -4.35 13.68 14.81
C ASN A 106 -5.28 14.67 15.54
N ASP A 107 -4.71 15.61 16.30
CA ASP A 107 -5.48 16.62 17.01
C ASP A 107 -6.21 17.57 16.06
N SER A 108 -5.56 17.93 14.95
CA SER A 108 -6.15 18.75 13.90
C SER A 108 -7.35 18.05 13.25
N ILE A 109 -7.21 16.77 12.91
CA ILE A 109 -8.31 15.96 12.32
C ILE A 109 -9.48 15.84 13.30
N LYS A 110 -9.21 15.55 14.58
CA LYS A 110 -10.26 15.49 15.61
C LYS A 110 -11.02 16.81 15.71
N LYS A 111 -10.30 17.95 15.74
CA LYS A 111 -10.90 19.28 15.79
C LYS A 111 -11.76 19.57 14.56
N SER A 112 -11.27 19.23 13.36
CA SER A 112 -12.02 19.40 12.11
C SER A 112 -13.32 18.59 12.09
N ILE A 113 -13.30 17.34 12.58
CA ILE A 113 -14.50 16.50 12.65
C ILE A 113 -15.53 17.08 13.64
N VAL A 114 -15.08 17.58 14.80
CA VAL A 114 -15.96 18.24 15.77
C VAL A 114 -16.58 19.50 15.18
N ALA A 115 -15.79 20.33 14.49
CA ALA A 115 -16.29 21.53 13.83
C ALA A 115 -17.34 21.20 12.75
N TYR A 116 -17.05 20.24 11.87
CA TYR A 116 -17.99 19.79 10.84
C TYR A 116 -19.32 19.29 11.43
N ASN A 117 -19.27 18.45 12.48
CA ASN A 117 -20.48 17.94 13.12
C ASN A 117 -21.28 19.04 13.84
N LYS A 118 -20.59 20.05 14.40
CA LYS A 118 -21.25 21.21 14.97
C LYS A 118 -22.01 21.98 13.89
N GLU A 119 -21.37 22.25 12.76
CA GLU A 119 -21.96 22.94 11.61
C GLU A 119 -23.19 22.19 11.06
N LEU A 120 -23.06 20.87 10.90
CA LEU A 120 -24.14 19.99 10.40
C LEU A 120 -25.36 20.01 11.33
N ASN A 121 -25.14 19.98 12.65
CA ASN A 121 -26.22 20.02 13.65
C ASN A 121 -26.81 21.42 13.85
N SER A 122 -26.01 22.49 13.68
CA SER A 122 -26.54 23.86 13.68
C SER A 122 -27.34 24.21 12.43
N SER A 123 -27.09 23.51 11.31
CA SER A 123 -27.85 23.70 10.07
C SER A 123 -29.20 22.96 10.03
N GLN A 124 -29.49 22.08 11.00
CA GLN A 124 -30.77 21.36 11.10
C GLN A 124 -31.80 22.04 12.02
N ASN A 125 -31.45 23.10 12.74
CA ASN A 125 -32.36 23.78 13.66
C ASN A 125 -33.17 24.93 13.03
N ASP A 126 -33.09 25.13 11.71
CA ASP A 126 -33.76 26.25 11.03
C ASP A 126 -34.68 25.79 9.88
N SER A 127 -35.28 24.60 9.99
CA SER A 127 -36.25 24.13 9.00
C SER A 127 -37.43 23.45 9.66
N ASN A 128 -38.37 24.26 10.15
CA ASN A 128 -39.78 23.89 10.12
C ASN A 128 -40.19 23.86 8.64
N VAL A 129 -40.08 22.70 8.01
CA VAL A 129 -40.79 22.42 6.75
C VAL A 129 -41.58 21.14 6.98
N GLU A 130 -42.89 21.32 6.93
CA GLU A 130 -43.88 20.27 7.08
C GLU A 130 -43.58 19.08 6.18
N ASN A 131 -43.76 17.91 6.77
CA ASN A 131 -43.74 16.61 6.13
C ASN A 131 -44.84 16.53 5.06
N SER A 132 -44.45 16.61 3.78
CA SER A 132 -45.25 16.08 2.68
C SER A 132 -44.38 15.11 1.89
N GLY A 133 -44.88 13.89 1.80
CA GLY A 133 -44.10 12.74 1.41
C GLY A 133 -43.75 12.63 -0.07
N ASN A 134 -43.17 11.47 -0.32
CA ASN A 134 -43.00 10.76 -1.58
C ASN A 134 -41.76 11.03 -2.45
N GLN A 135 -41.15 9.88 -2.73
CA GLN A 135 -40.59 9.44 -4.00
C GLN A 135 -39.21 9.93 -4.41
N GLY A 136 -38.46 8.96 -4.93
CA GLY A 136 -37.04 9.07 -5.17
C GLY A 136 -36.68 9.78 -6.47
N ALA A 137 -35.37 9.93 -6.63
CA ALA A 137 -34.68 10.23 -7.88
C ALA A 137 -33.24 9.73 -7.65
N SER A 138 -32.77 8.64 -8.29
CA SER A 138 -32.35 8.59 -9.69
C SER A 138 -31.70 9.89 -10.13
N GLY A 139 -30.39 9.98 -9.90
CA GLY A 139 -29.51 11.04 -10.41
C GLY A 139 -28.37 10.40 -11.19
N ASN A 140 -28.61 10.25 -12.49
CA ASN A 140 -27.67 9.75 -13.49
C ASN A 140 -26.63 10.85 -13.80
N ILE A 141 -25.32 10.57 -13.73
CA ILE A 141 -24.30 11.40 -14.40
C ILE A 141 -23.27 10.49 -15.09
N GLN A 142 -23.37 10.50 -16.42
CA GLN A 142 -22.38 10.10 -17.43
C GLN A 142 -22.43 11.25 -18.47
N SER A 143 -21.40 11.84 -19.07
CA SER A 143 -20.04 11.45 -19.48
C SER A 143 -19.16 12.73 -19.46
N GLY A 144 -17.83 12.69 -19.36
CA GLY A 144 -16.93 12.35 -20.47
C GLY A 144 -15.52 12.94 -20.26
N PRO A 145 -14.53 12.56 -21.09
CA PRO A 145 -13.12 12.53 -20.71
C PRO A 145 -12.37 13.83 -21.01
N LYS A 146 -11.42 14.20 -20.15
CA LYS A 146 -10.32 15.11 -20.52
C LYS A 146 -9.00 14.35 -20.42
N THR A 147 -8.53 13.96 -21.59
CA THR A 147 -7.13 13.63 -21.86
C THR A 147 -6.24 14.82 -21.48
N SER A 148 -5.21 14.55 -20.68
CA SER A 148 -4.02 15.40 -20.66
C SER A 148 -2.80 14.48 -20.55
N GLN A 149 -2.29 14.15 -21.72
CA GLN A 149 -1.04 13.43 -21.91
C GLN A 149 0.11 14.43 -21.73
N SER A 150 0.65 14.53 -20.52
CA SER A 150 1.94 15.20 -20.31
C SER A 150 3.06 14.22 -20.66
N THR A 151 3.60 14.37 -21.87
CA THR A 151 4.78 13.64 -22.30
C THR A 151 6.01 14.43 -21.84
N SER A 152 6.49 14.19 -20.62
CA SER A 152 7.90 14.47 -20.31
C SER A 152 8.70 13.25 -20.74
N LYS A 153 9.23 13.28 -21.98
CA LYS A 153 10.27 12.35 -22.43
C LYS A 153 11.53 12.64 -21.62
N SER A 154 11.66 12.00 -20.45
CA SER A 154 12.86 12.10 -19.63
C SER A 154 13.94 11.15 -20.15
N LEU A 155 15.15 11.69 -20.25
CA LEU A 155 16.34 11.27 -21.01
C LEU A 155 16.96 9.91 -20.62
N ILE A 156 16.24 9.06 -19.88
CA ILE A 156 16.75 7.79 -19.34
C ILE A 156 16.85 6.72 -20.44
N PHE A 157 15.95 6.72 -21.44
CA PHE A 157 16.00 5.75 -22.53
C PHE A 157 17.21 5.92 -23.46
N ILE A 158 17.71 7.15 -23.64
CA ILE A 158 18.91 7.42 -24.46
C ILE A 158 20.17 6.86 -23.77
N GLY A 159 20.27 6.96 -22.44
CA GLY A 159 21.38 6.37 -21.69
C GLY A 159 21.42 4.84 -21.80
N ILE A 160 20.28 4.17 -21.67
CA ILE A 160 20.20 2.70 -21.76
C ILE A 160 20.55 2.21 -23.18
N VAL A 161 20.05 2.88 -24.22
CA VAL A 161 20.36 2.51 -25.62
C VAL A 161 21.84 2.71 -25.94
N LEU A 162 22.48 3.78 -25.44
CA LEU A 162 23.92 3.99 -25.61
C LEU A 162 24.76 2.93 -24.92
N VAL A 163 24.40 2.52 -23.69
CA VAL A 163 25.12 1.46 -22.96
C VAL A 163 24.99 0.12 -23.69
N ILE A 164 23.81 -0.22 -24.21
CA ILE A 164 23.61 -1.45 -25.00
C ILE A 164 24.43 -1.41 -26.30
N ALA A 165 24.48 -0.27 -27.00
CA ALA A 165 25.25 -0.13 -28.23
C ALA A 165 26.77 -0.34 -27.99
N VAL A 166 27.33 0.21 -26.92
CA VAL A 166 28.74 0.01 -26.56
C VAL A 166 29.03 -1.44 -26.19
N LEU A 167 28.14 -2.10 -25.46
CA LEU A 167 28.29 -3.53 -25.12
C LEU A 167 28.25 -4.42 -26.37
N LEU A 168 27.37 -4.14 -27.33
CA LEU A 168 27.30 -4.92 -28.57
C LEU A 168 28.56 -4.77 -29.44
N ILE A 169 29.13 -3.55 -29.52
CA ILE A 169 30.39 -3.31 -30.26
C ILE A 169 31.56 -4.02 -29.56
N GLY A 170 31.64 -3.93 -28.22
CA GLY A 170 32.70 -4.56 -27.43
C GLY A 170 32.69 -6.08 -27.54
N VAL A 171 31.52 -6.70 -27.36
CA VAL A 171 31.38 -8.18 -27.45
C VAL A 171 31.62 -8.66 -28.89
N GLY A 172 31.14 -7.92 -29.89
CA GLY A 172 31.37 -8.24 -31.30
C GLY A 172 32.85 -8.20 -31.69
N ALA A 173 33.55 -7.12 -31.34
CA ALA A 173 34.98 -6.98 -31.62
C ALA A 173 35.83 -8.05 -30.91
N LEU A 174 35.50 -8.37 -29.65
CA LEU A 174 36.20 -9.41 -28.89
C LEU A 174 35.95 -10.81 -29.47
N GLY A 175 34.73 -11.09 -29.93
CA GLY A 175 34.38 -12.35 -30.59
C GLY A 175 35.16 -12.55 -31.89
N VAL A 176 35.22 -11.53 -32.75
CA VAL A 176 36.01 -11.57 -34.00
C VAL A 176 37.49 -11.74 -33.72
N TYR A 177 38.04 -11.04 -32.73
CA TYR A 177 39.44 -11.17 -32.33
C TYR A 177 39.79 -12.59 -31.88
N LEU A 178 38.93 -13.23 -31.08
CA LEU A 178 39.16 -14.59 -30.60
C LEU A 178 39.08 -15.64 -31.72
N ILE A 179 38.19 -15.45 -32.70
CA ILE A 179 38.11 -16.33 -33.87
C ILE A 179 39.36 -16.19 -34.74
N LYS A 180 39.81 -14.96 -35.00
CA LYS A 180 41.01 -14.70 -35.79
C LYS A 180 42.27 -15.27 -35.11
N LYS A 181 42.42 -15.08 -33.79
CA LYS A 181 43.53 -15.65 -33.02
C LYS A 181 43.57 -17.18 -33.08
N LYS A 182 42.41 -17.86 -33.10
CA LYS A 182 42.35 -19.31 -33.26
C LYS A 182 42.78 -19.78 -34.64
N GLN A 183 42.49 -19.03 -35.70
CA GLN A 183 42.94 -19.34 -37.05
C GLN A 183 44.47 -19.18 -37.17
N ASP A 184 45.02 -18.09 -36.64
CA ASP A 184 46.46 -17.83 -36.69
C ASP A 184 47.27 -18.87 -35.89
N SER A 185 46.73 -19.35 -34.76
CA SER A 185 47.37 -20.38 -33.92
C SER A 185 47.22 -21.81 -34.45
N SER A 186 46.38 -22.04 -35.48
CA SER A 186 46.18 -23.35 -36.11
C SER A 186 47.00 -23.54 -37.39
N MET A 187 47.73 -22.49 -37.83
CA MET A 187 48.59 -22.50 -39.01
C MET A 187 50.09 -22.45 -38.67
N THR A 188 50.46 -22.68 -37.40
CA THR A 188 51.85 -22.89 -36.96
C THR A 188 52.01 -24.31 -36.45
#